data_AF-A0A8X6W2F8-F1
#
_entry.id   AF-A0A8X6W2F8-F1
#
_cell.length_a   1.000
_cell.length_b   1.000
_cell.length_c   1.000
_cell.angle_alpha   90.00
_cell.angle_beta   90.00
_cell.angle_gamma   90.00
#
_symmetry.space_group_name_H-M   'P 1'
#
loop_
_entity.id
_entity.type
_entity.pdbx_description
1 polymer ?
#
loop_
_entity_poly.entity_id
_entity_poly.type
_entity_poly.pdbx_seq_one_letter_code
_entity_poly.pdbx_strand_id
1 'polypeptide(L)' 'MLNSCVMHHHTGPAPGIMVWGGIGYHSHTPLVCIAGILNSQRYISEVLEPVDFLTFRTWPKPYCNRIMREHT' A
#
# COMPACT_ATOMS: atom_id res chain seq x y z
N MET A 1 21.76 -32.75 28.25
CA MET A 1 21.44 -31.35 27.87
C MET A 1 20.39 -31.41 26.78
N LEU A 2 19.13 -31.10 27.11
CA LEU A 2 17.99 -31.15 26.17
C LEU A 2 17.95 -29.82 25.41
N ASN A 3 18.32 -29.84 24.13
CA ASN A 3 18.07 -28.72 23.22
C ASN A 3 16.58 -28.72 22.88
N SER A 4 15.80 -27.95 23.63
CA SER A 4 14.42 -27.63 23.27
C SER A 4 14.44 -26.57 22.16
N CYS A 5 14.14 -26.96 20.92
CA CYS A 5 13.83 -25.99 19.87
C CYS A 5 12.33 -25.64 19.93
N VAL A 6 12.02 -24.46 20.45
CA VAL A 6 10.65 -23.93 20.42
C VAL A 6 10.41 -23.35 19.03
N MET A 7 9.73 -24.12 18.17
CA MET A 7 9.25 -23.63 16.88
C MET A 7 7.92 -22.89 17.09
N HIS A 8 7.97 -21.55 17.09
CA HIS A 8 6.78 -20.73 17.16
C HIS A 8 6.05 -20.76 15.81
N HIS A 9 5.13 -21.72 15.65
CA HIS A 9 4.23 -21.73 14.50
C HIS A 9 3.22 -20.58 14.66
N HIS A 10 3.17 -19.69 13.67
CA HIS A 10 2.05 -18.78 13.50
C HIS A 10 0.83 -19.60 13.01
N THR A 11 0.14 -20.26 13.93
CA THR A 11 -0.99 -21.15 13.65
C THR A 11 -2.35 -20.42 13.66
N GLY A 12 -2.37 -19.10 13.90
CA GLY A 12 -3.59 -18.29 13.94
C GLY A 12 -3.56 -17.13 12.94
N PRO A 13 -4.72 -16.54 12.58
CA PRO A 13 -4.77 -15.29 11.83
C PRO A 13 -4.01 -14.23 12.63
N ALA A 14 -2.82 -13.83 12.16
CA ALA A 14 -2.15 -12.69 12.72
C ALA A 14 -2.90 -11.44 12.25
N PRO A 15 -3.43 -10.59 13.15
CA PRO A 15 -4.04 -9.34 12.74
C PRO A 15 -2.97 -8.49 12.05
N GLY A 16 -3.16 -8.25 10.75
CA GLY A 16 -2.29 -7.42 9.92
C GLY A 16 -3.01 -6.15 9.49
N ILE A 17 -2.26 -5.06 9.36
CA ILE A 17 -2.76 -3.80 8.79
C ILE A 17 -2.31 -3.75 7.34
N MET A 18 -3.25 -3.56 6.41
CA MET A 18 -2.93 -3.30 5.01
C MET A 18 -2.73 -1.80 4.84
N VAL A 19 -1.62 -1.40 4.22
CA VAL A 19 -1.28 0.01 4.02
C VAL A 19 -0.82 0.21 2.59
N TRP A 20 -1.19 1.34 1.99
CA TRP A 20 -0.70 1.79 0.69
C TRP A 20 0.12 3.07 0.82
N GLY A 21 1.17 3.19 0.02
CA GLY A 21 1.94 4.42 -0.12
C GLY A 21 2.80 4.41 -1.37
N GLY A 22 2.96 5.58 -2.00
CA GLY A 22 3.88 5.80 -3.10
C GLY A 22 5.18 6.43 -2.62
N ILE A 23 6.32 5.88 -3.04
CA ILE A 23 7.66 6.43 -2.77
C ILE A 23 8.32 6.85 -4.08
N GLY A 24 8.70 8.11 -4.16
CA GLY A 24 9.35 8.74 -5.30
C GLY A 24 10.73 9.26 -4.90
N TYR A 25 11.51 9.68 -5.89
CA TYR A 25 12.91 10.06 -5.70
C TYR A 25 13.16 11.10 -4.58
N HIS A 26 12.27 12.08 -4.44
CA HIS A 26 12.38 13.14 -3.42
C HIS A 26 11.06 13.37 -2.67
N SER A 27 10.11 12.44 -2.78
CA SER A 27 8.74 12.63 -2.29
C SER A 27 8.12 11.30 -1.90
N HIS A 28 7.22 11.33 -0.93
CA HIS A 28 6.37 10.19 -0.59
C HIS A 28 4.94 10.66 -0.45
N THR A 29 3.98 9.78 -0.73
CA THR A 29 2.57 10.05 -0.42
C THR A 29 2.31 9.74 1.06
N PRO A 30 1.27 10.32 1.67
CA PRO A 30 0.76 9.83 2.92
C PRO A 30 0.45 8.32 2.83
N LEU A 31 0.70 7.61 3.93
CA LEU A 31 0.33 6.21 4.07
C LEU A 31 -1.17 6.09 4.31
N VAL A 32 -1.85 5.30 3.48
CA VAL A 32 -3.28 5.05 3.57
C VAL A 32 -3.50 3.68 4.18
N CYS A 33 -4.14 3.62 5.35
CA CYS A 33 -4.57 2.35 5.94
C CYS A 33 -5.83 1.84 5.21
N ILE A 34 -5.74 0.63 4.64
CA ILE A 34 -6.84 -0.03 3.96
C ILE A 34 -7.50 -1.01 4.92
N ALA A 35 -8.79 -0.82 5.14
CA ALA A 35 -9.58 -1.74 5.95
C ALA A 35 -10.02 -2.94 5.11
N GLY A 36 -9.57 -4.15 5.43
CA GLY A 36 -9.99 -5.37 4.74
C GLY A 36 -9.40 -5.52 3.33
N ILE A 37 -10.15 -6.15 2.42
CA ILE A 37 -9.66 -6.49 1.08
C ILE A 37 -9.74 -5.27 0.16
N LEU A 38 -8.60 -4.92 -0.46
CA LEU A 38 -8.52 -3.91 -1.51
C LEU A 38 -9.05 -4.47 -2.84
N ASN A 39 -10.02 -3.78 -3.45
CA ASN A 39 -10.50 -4.05 -4.80
C ASN A 39 -10.31 -2.79 -5.66
N SER A 40 -10.54 -2.88 -6.98
CA SER A 40 -10.29 -1.77 -7.91
C SER A 40 -11.13 -0.52 -7.60
N GLN A 41 -12.41 -0.69 -7.21
CA GLN A 41 -13.28 0.44 -6.86
C GLN A 41 -12.81 1.13 -5.58
N ARG A 42 -12.47 0.34 -4.56
CA ARG A 42 -11.93 0.83 -3.29
C ARG A 42 -10.55 1.45 -3.47
N TYR A 43 -9.74 0.96 -4.40
CA TYR A 43 -8.48 1.60 -4.75
C TYR A 43 -8.70 3.01 -5.28
N ILE A 44 -9.71 3.23 -6.12
CA ILE A 44 -10.03 4.56 -6.62
C ILE A 44 -10.50 5.47 -5.46
N SER A 45 -11.48 5.03 -4.67
CA SER A 45 -12.09 5.89 -3.63
C SER A 45 -11.25 6.05 -2.36
N GLU A 46 -10.51 5.02 -1.94
CA GLU A 46 -9.74 5.03 -0.69
C GLU A 46 -8.27 5.40 -0.91
N VAL A 47 -7.72 5.18 -2.11
CA VAL A 47 -6.31 5.47 -2.40
C VAL A 47 -6.20 6.63 -3.38
N LEU A 48 -6.79 6.57 -4.57
CA LEU A 48 -6.53 7.58 -5.60
C LEU A 48 -7.20 8.93 -5.34
N GLU A 49 -8.46 8.93 -4.91
CA GLU A 49 -9.20 10.17 -4.57
C GLU A 49 -8.53 10.95 -3.42
N PRO A 50 -8.27 10.36 -2.24
CA PRO A 50 -7.69 11.12 -1.12
C PRO A 50 -6.19 11.39 -1.26
N VAL A 51 -5.44 10.57 -2.01
CA VAL A 51 -4.03 10.88 -2.33
C VAL A 51 -3.92 12.04 -3.31
N ASP A 52 -5.06 12.46 -3.88
CA ASP A 52 -5.40 13.65 -4.65
C ASP A 52 -4.27 14.25 -5.48
N PHE A 53 -4.58 14.50 -6.74
CA PHE A 53 -3.71 14.84 -7.88
C PHE A 53 -2.55 15.83 -7.61
N LEU A 54 -2.58 16.61 -6.53
CA LEU A 54 -1.51 17.49 -6.07
C LEU A 54 -0.22 16.74 -5.69
N THR A 55 -0.32 15.60 -4.98
CA THR A 55 0.87 14.79 -4.66
C THR A 55 1.41 14.10 -5.91
N PHE A 56 0.53 13.68 -6.82
CA PHE A 56 0.90 13.06 -8.08
C PHE A 56 1.41 14.06 -9.14
N ARG A 57 1.00 15.34 -9.09
CA ARG A 57 1.46 16.41 -9.99
C ARG A 57 2.93 16.75 -9.82
N THR A 58 3.46 16.59 -8.61
CA THR A 58 4.87 16.86 -8.31
C THR A 58 5.77 15.72 -8.80
N TRP A 59 5.20 14.56 -9.14
CA TRP A 59 5.94 13.45 -9.69
C TRP A 59 6.16 13.62 -11.20
N PRO A 60 7.26 13.09 -11.75
CA PRO A 60 7.46 13.13 -13.18
C PRO A 60 6.31 12.40 -13.88
N LYS A 61 5.64 13.11 -14.79
CA LYS A 61 4.50 12.65 -15.60
C LYS A 61 4.59 11.19 -16.12
N PRO A 62 5.75 10.64 -16.54
CA PRO A 62 5.83 9.23 -16.93
C PRO A 62 5.47 8.24 -15.80
N TYR A 63 5.80 8.53 -14.54
CA TYR A 63 5.50 7.63 -13.41
C TYR A 63 4.03 7.71 -13.01
N CYS A 64 3.47 8.93 -12.98
CA CYS A 64 2.06 9.16 -12.70
C CYS A 64 1.18 8.46 -13.73
N ASN A 65 1.49 8.62 -15.02
CA ASN A 65 0.74 7.99 -16.11
C ASN A 65 0.87 6.46 -16.13
N ARG A 66 1.98 5.90 -15.64
CA ARG A 66 2.15 4.45 -15.52
C ARG A 66 1.28 3.88 -14.41
N ILE A 67 1.30 4.52 -13.23
CA ILE A 67 0.46 4.10 -12.09
C ILE A 67 -1.04 4.23 -12.45
N MET A 68 -1.44 5.29 -13.16
CA MET A 68 -2.83 5.44 -13.60
C MET A 68 -3.22 4.41 -14.69
N ARG A 69 -2.30 4.04 -15.59
CA ARG A 69 -2.58 3.07 -16.68
C ARG A 69 -2.54 1.60 -16.27
N GLU A 70 -1.74 1.23 -15.28
CA GLU A 70 -1.64 -0.17 -14.82
C GLU A 70 -2.89 -0.63 -14.04
N HIS A 71 -3.84 0.28 -13.77
CA HIS A 71 -5.01 0.02 -12.93
C HIS A 71 -6.35 0.41 -13.58
N THR A 72 -6.39 0.63 -14.90
CA THR A 72 -7.63 0.74 -15.72
C THR A 72 -7.73 -0.47 -16.63
#